data_AF-A0A8K0LK75-F1
#
_entry.id   AF-A0A8K0LK75-F1
#
_cell.length_a   1.000
_cell.length_b   1.000
_cell.length_c   1.000
_cell.angle_alpha   90.00
_cell.angle_beta   90.00
_cell.angle_gamma   90.00
#
_symmetry.space_group_name_H-M   'P 1'
#
loop_
_entity.id
_entity.type
_entity.pdbx_description
1 polymer ?
#
loop_
_entity_poly.entity_id
_entity_poly.type
_entity_poly.pdbx_seq_one_letter_code
_entity_poly.pdbx_strand_id
1 'polypeptide(L)'
;MKTCRYNGCVVVAEDEASLKEHVQSTHQPNPQEPQELVCNECGKVLSTHKSLKRHMNGHAHPNEFRCPFPECVELGYDRGDKLGNHIVSKQMQEICEAVPFYRRHQGVANMNQPINQVPAG
;
A
#
# COMPACT_ATOMS: atom_id res chain seq x y z
N MET A 1 -3.43 49.83 -4.18
CA MET A 1 -2.52 49.17 -3.22
C MET A 1 -3.34 48.28 -2.28
N LYS A 2 -3.24 46.96 -2.44
CA LYS A 2 -3.86 45.94 -1.59
C LYS A 2 -2.75 45.13 -0.92
N THR A 3 -2.83 44.94 0.40
CA THR A 3 -1.80 44.23 1.17
C THR A 3 -2.19 42.77 1.39
N CYS A 4 -1.22 41.87 1.27
CA CYS A 4 -1.41 40.48 1.66
C CYS A 4 -1.58 40.38 3.17
N ARG A 5 -2.54 39.56 3.60
CA ARG A 5 -2.88 39.36 5.02
C ARG A 5 -2.31 38.06 5.60
N TYR A 6 -1.58 37.30 4.80
CA TYR A 6 -0.94 36.07 5.27
C TYR A 6 0.17 36.41 6.27
N ASN A 7 0.21 35.65 7.37
CA ASN A 7 1.15 35.93 8.47
C ASN A 7 2.60 35.84 7.98
N GLY A 8 3.37 36.92 8.15
CA GLY A 8 4.76 37.01 7.68
C GLY A 8 4.93 37.39 6.20
N CYS A 9 3.85 37.66 5.45
CA CYS A 9 3.94 38.13 4.07
C CYS A 9 3.88 39.66 3.99
N VAL A 10 4.85 40.27 3.29
CA VAL A 10 4.99 41.73 3.13
C VAL A 10 4.59 42.23 1.74
N VAL A 11 3.95 41.39 0.91
CA VAL A 11 3.59 41.75 -0.47
C VAL A 11 2.46 42.76 -0.50
N VAL A 12 2.65 43.80 -1.31
CA VAL A 12 1.66 44.82 -1.64
C VAL A 12 1.43 44.80 -3.14
N ALA A 13 0.21 44.46 -3.56
CA ALA A 13 -0.21 44.44 -4.94
C ALA A 13 -0.87 45.76 -5.36
N GLU A 14 -0.83 46.07 -6.65
CA GLU A 14 -1.41 47.31 -7.19
C GLU A 14 -2.95 47.24 -7.16
N ASP A 15 -3.49 46.08 -7.57
CA ASP A 15 -4.92 45.76 -7.64
C ASP A 15 -5.26 44.39 -7.01
N GLU A 16 -6.55 44.04 -7.04
CA GLU A 16 -7.06 42.82 -6.41
C GLU A 16 -6.76 41.55 -7.21
N ALA A 17 -6.67 41.63 -8.54
CA ALA A 17 -6.36 40.46 -9.37
C ALA A 17 -4.93 39.98 -9.09
N SER A 18 -3.98 40.91 -9.04
CA SER A 18 -2.59 40.60 -8.67
C SER A 18 -2.44 40.07 -7.25
N LEU A 19 -3.21 40.59 -6.29
CA LEU A 19 -3.20 40.04 -4.93
C LEU A 19 -3.75 38.60 -4.89
N LYS A 20 -4.82 38.33 -5.65
CA LYS A 20 -5.45 37.01 -5.71
C LYS A 20 -4.53 35.97 -6.34
N GLU A 21 -3.84 36.31 -7.43
CA GLU A 21 -2.84 35.46 -8.06
C GLU A 21 -1.65 35.19 -7.11
N HIS A 22 -1.14 36.21 -6.43
CA HIS A 22 -0.11 36.05 -5.40
C HIS A 22 -0.54 35.07 -4.30
N VAL A 23 -1.74 35.25 -3.74
CA VAL A 23 -2.25 34.35 -2.68
C VAL A 23 -2.42 32.92 -3.19
N GLN A 24 -2.88 32.73 -4.43
CA GLN A 24 -3.08 31.41 -5.03
C GLN A 24 -1.78 30.68 -5.38
N SER A 25 -0.72 31.42 -5.75
CA SER A 25 0.57 30.82 -6.12
C SER A 25 1.51 30.62 -4.92
N THR A 26 1.42 31.49 -3.91
CA THR A 26 2.41 31.56 -2.81
C THR A 26 1.86 31.05 -1.48
N HIS A 27 0.54 31.10 -1.28
CA HIS A 27 -0.08 30.80 0.01
C HIS A 27 -1.15 29.71 -0.03
N GLN A 28 -1.68 29.35 -1.19
CA GLN A 28 -2.45 28.12 -1.30
C GLN A 28 -1.48 26.94 -1.28
N PRO A 29 -1.72 25.91 -0.44
CA PRO A 29 -1.01 24.67 -0.57
C PRO A 29 -1.29 24.11 -1.97
N ASN A 30 -0.22 23.85 -2.73
CA ASN A 30 -0.34 23.28 -4.05
C ASN A 30 -1.05 21.92 -3.91
N PRO A 31 -2.19 21.69 -4.58
CA PRO A 31 -2.84 20.37 -4.58
C PRO A 31 -1.94 19.25 -5.13
N GLN A 32 -0.84 19.61 -5.81
CA GLN A 32 0.18 18.71 -6.32
C GLN A 32 1.42 18.59 -5.44
N GLU A 33 1.53 19.34 -4.35
CA GLU A 33 2.56 19.05 -3.34
C GLU A 33 2.05 17.89 -2.48
N PRO A 34 2.72 16.73 -2.48
CA PRO A 34 2.34 15.64 -1.62
C PRO A 34 2.61 16.10 -0.19
N GLN A 35 1.53 16.41 0.53
CA GLN A 35 1.51 16.38 2.00
C GLN A 35 2.33 15.18 2.42
N GLU A 36 3.45 15.46 3.08
CA GLU A 36 4.52 14.50 3.31
C GLU A 36 3.92 13.16 3.74
N LEU A 37 4.00 12.16 2.85
CA LEU A 37 3.45 10.83 3.10
C LEU A 37 4.42 10.05 4.00
N VAL A 38 4.81 10.70 5.09
CA VAL A 38 5.78 10.26 6.07
C VAL A 38 5.07 9.45 7.13
N CYS A 39 5.69 8.35 7.51
CA CYS A 39 5.28 7.60 8.66
C CYS A 39 5.71 8.29 9.94
N ASN A 40 4.77 8.61 10.83
CA ASN A 40 5.07 9.23 12.12
C ASN A 40 5.75 8.28 13.13
N GLU A 41 5.68 6.96 12.91
CA GLU A 41 6.30 5.96 13.79
C GLU A 41 7.75 5.62 13.41
N CYS A 42 8.07 5.62 12.11
CA CYS A 42 9.41 5.24 11.63
C CYS A 42 10.08 6.26 10.71
N GLY A 43 9.43 7.39 10.42
CA GLY A 43 9.95 8.46 9.56
C GLY A 43 10.00 8.11 8.07
N LYS A 44 9.46 6.95 7.66
CA LYS A 44 9.55 6.49 6.28
C LYS A 44 8.66 7.32 5.35
N VAL A 45 9.24 7.88 4.29
CA VAL A 45 8.51 8.60 3.23
C VAL A 45 7.97 7.59 2.22
N LEU A 46 6.67 7.66 1.93
CA LEU A 46 5.99 6.82 0.94
C LEU A 46 5.56 7.69 -0.25
N SER A 47 5.40 7.09 -1.43
CA SER A 47 5.02 7.82 -2.65
C SER A 47 3.52 7.99 -2.83
N THR A 48 2.69 7.23 -2.10
CA THR A 48 1.22 7.29 -2.21
C THR A 48 0.50 7.10 -0.87
N HIS A 49 -0.65 7.76 -0.69
CA HIS A 49 -1.49 7.62 0.52
C HIS A 49 -1.94 6.18 0.76
N LYS A 50 -2.24 5.43 -0.31
CA LYS A 50 -2.56 3.99 -0.23
C LYS A 50 -1.39 3.18 0.34
N SER A 51 -0.16 3.52 -0.06
CA SER A 51 1.03 2.86 0.46
C SER A 51 1.28 3.20 1.91
N LEU A 52 1.06 4.45 2.32
CA LEU A 52 1.17 4.88 3.71
C LEU A 52 0.14 4.17 4.60
N LYS A 53 -1.13 4.15 4.20
CA LYS A 53 -2.18 3.42 4.95
C LYS A 53 -1.84 1.95 5.14
N ARG A 54 -1.40 1.27 4.07
CA ARG A 54 -0.97 -0.13 4.13
C ARG A 54 0.26 -0.31 5.03
N HIS A 55 1.19 0.63 4.99
CA HIS A 55 2.37 0.62 5.83
C HIS A 55 2.01 0.74 7.32
N MET A 56 1.07 1.61 7.67
CA MET A 56 0.56 1.77 9.04
C MET A 56 -0.13 0.52 9.58
N ASN A 57 -0.86 -0.22 8.74
CA ASN A 57 -1.43 -1.50 9.15
C ASN A 57 -0.36 -2.49 9.67
N GLY A 58 0.84 -2.48 9.08
CA GLY A 58 1.94 -3.33 9.53
C GLY A 58 2.48 -2.94 10.91
N HIS A 59 2.35 -1.66 11.31
CA HIS A 59 2.66 -1.22 12.68
C HIS A 59 1.57 -1.63 13.67
N ALA A 60 0.28 -1.52 13.29
CA ALA A 60 -0.85 -1.85 14.17
C ALA A 60 -1.03 -3.37 14.39
N HIS A 61 -0.78 -4.18 13.36
CA HIS A 61 -1.03 -5.62 13.37
C HIS A 61 0.19 -6.42 12.89
N PRO A 62 1.34 -6.33 13.60
CA PRO A 62 2.51 -7.08 13.22
C PRO A 62 2.22 -8.59 13.33
N ASN A 63 2.56 -9.33 12.27
CA ASN A 63 2.51 -10.80 12.23
C ASN A 63 1.11 -11.42 12.47
N GLU A 64 0.03 -10.69 12.14
CA GLU A 64 -1.34 -11.21 12.27
C GLU A 64 -1.59 -12.42 11.34
N PHE A 65 -0.89 -12.51 10.21
CA PHE A 65 -1.09 -13.55 9.20
C PHE A 65 -0.13 -14.70 9.42
N ARG A 66 -0.60 -15.84 9.95
CA ARG A 66 0.24 -17.02 10.19
C ARG A 66 0.05 -18.08 9.14
N CYS A 67 1.12 -18.82 8.87
CA CYS A 67 1.04 -19.99 7.99
C CYS A 67 0.13 -21.05 8.65
N PRO A 68 -0.85 -21.62 7.92
CA PRO A 68 -1.73 -22.66 8.46
C PRO A 68 -1.02 -24.01 8.62
N PHE A 69 0.19 -24.17 8.06
CA PHE A 69 0.96 -25.41 8.13
C PHE A 69 1.75 -25.47 9.45
N PRO A 70 1.57 -26.53 10.26
CA PRO A 70 2.18 -26.64 11.59
C PRO A 70 3.70 -26.89 11.55
N GLU A 71 4.23 -27.38 10.43
CA GLU A 71 5.67 -27.57 10.19
C GLU A 71 6.40 -26.25 9.83
N CYS A 72 5.65 -25.20 9.50
CA CYS A 72 6.22 -23.92 9.15
C CYS A 72 6.63 -23.13 10.39
N VAL A 73 7.95 -22.95 10.56
CA VAL A 73 8.57 -22.28 11.73
C VAL A 73 8.55 -20.75 11.61
N GLU A 74 8.15 -20.20 10.45
CA GLU A 74 8.12 -18.75 10.22
C GLU A 74 7.09 -18.04 11.12
N LEU A 75 7.52 -16.92 11.73
CA LEU A 75 6.86 -16.27 12.88
C LEU A 75 5.59 -15.45 12.55
N GLY A 76 5.03 -15.59 11.35
CA GLY A 76 3.89 -14.83 10.86
C GLY A 76 4.29 -13.59 10.06
N TYR A 77 3.32 -13.05 9.32
CA TYR A 77 3.52 -11.98 8.34
C TYR A 77 2.67 -10.76 8.70
N ASP A 78 3.19 -9.57 8.44
CA ASP A 78 2.46 -8.30 8.57
C ASP A 78 1.33 -8.17 7.53
N ARG A 79 1.32 -9.01 6.50
CA ARG A 79 0.41 -8.93 5.35
C ARG A 79 0.05 -10.28 4.75
N GLY A 80 -1.21 -10.41 4.33
CA GLY A 80 -1.74 -11.62 3.69
C GLY A 80 -1.11 -11.97 2.34
N ASP A 81 -0.72 -10.99 1.51
CA ASP A 81 -0.05 -11.29 0.23
C ASP A 81 1.37 -11.83 0.41
N LYS A 82 2.07 -11.41 1.47
CA LYS A 82 3.37 -11.99 1.82
C LYS A 82 3.22 -13.44 2.28
N LEU A 83 2.22 -13.71 3.11
CA LEU A 83 1.88 -15.08 3.50
C LEU A 83 1.51 -15.93 2.27
N GLY A 84 0.69 -15.40 1.35
CA GLY A 84 0.32 -16.10 0.12
C GLY A 84 1.54 -16.47 -0.74
N ASN A 85 2.48 -15.53 -0.93
CA ASN A 85 3.73 -15.80 -1.64
C ASN A 85 4.63 -16.81 -0.92
N HIS A 86 4.66 -16.79 0.42
CA HIS A 86 5.36 -17.80 1.21
C HIS A 86 4.77 -19.20 0.95
N ILE A 87 3.44 -19.37 1.10
CA ILE A 87 2.78 -20.66 0.88
C ILE A 87 3.00 -21.16 -0.56
N VAL A 88 2.90 -20.27 -1.55
CA VAL A 88 3.03 -20.64 -2.96
C VAL A 88 4.48 -20.91 -3.39
N SER A 89 5.49 -20.41 -2.67
CA SER A 89 6.89 -20.64 -3.04
C SER A 89 7.55 -21.72 -2.21
N LYS A 90 7.46 -21.62 -0.88
CA LYS A 90 8.09 -22.53 0.07
C LYS A 90 7.26 -23.79 0.22
N GLN A 91 6.00 -23.62 0.63
CA GLN A 91 5.16 -24.76 0.86
C GLN A 91 4.74 -25.46 -0.44
N MET A 92 4.58 -24.75 -1.56
CA MET A 92 4.29 -25.41 -2.85
C MET A 92 5.40 -26.36 -3.28
N GLN A 93 6.66 -26.05 -2.99
CA GLN A 93 7.77 -26.97 -3.27
C GLN A 93 7.61 -28.24 -2.43
N GLU A 94 7.41 -28.09 -1.12
CA GLU A 94 7.20 -29.20 -0.19
C GLU A 94 5.93 -30.01 -0.54
N ILE A 95 4.86 -29.34 -0.99
CA ILE A 95 3.62 -29.95 -1.49
C ILE A 95 3.87 -30.69 -2.81
N CYS A 96 4.71 -30.18 -3.72
CA CYS A 96 5.06 -30.87 -4.97
C CYS A 96 5.89 -32.13 -4.70
N GLU A 97 6.74 -32.12 -3.68
CA GLU A 97 7.54 -33.27 -3.24
C GLU A 97 6.67 -34.31 -2.52
N ALA A 98 5.77 -33.86 -1.64
CA ALA A 98 4.85 -34.73 -0.91
C ALA A 98 3.72 -35.28 -1.79
N VAL A 99 3.27 -34.51 -2.79
CA VAL A 99 2.18 -34.87 -3.68
C VAL A 99 2.48 -34.40 -5.12
N PRO A 100 2.98 -35.30 -5.99
CA PRO A 100 3.39 -35.00 -7.37
C PRO A 100 2.31 -34.37 -8.27
N PHE A 101 1.03 -34.45 -7.86
CA PHE A 101 -0.14 -33.96 -8.59
C PHE A 101 -0.38 -32.44 -8.44
N TYR A 102 0.19 -31.77 -7.44
CA TYR A 102 0.00 -30.32 -7.23
C TYR A 102 0.89 -29.44 -8.09
N ARG A 103 1.52 -30.02 -9.13
CA ARG A 103 2.32 -29.28 -10.11
C ARG A 103 1.44 -28.28 -10.86
N ARG A 104 1.26 -27.07 -10.31
CA ARG A 104 0.57 -25.98 -11.00
C ARG A 104 1.50 -25.48 -12.10
N HIS A 105 1.04 -25.64 -13.34
CA HIS A 105 1.66 -25.19 -14.58
C HIS A 105 2.43 -23.87 -14.42
N GLN A 106 3.75 -23.93 -14.64
CA GLN A 106 4.49 -22.74 -15.03
C GLN A 106 4.02 -22.34 -16.43
N GLY A 107 3.49 -21.13 -16.58
CA GLY A 107 3.23 -20.53 -17.90
C GLY A 107 1.75 -20.44 -18.28
N VAL A 108 1.23 -19.22 -18.18
CA VAL A 108 0.13 -18.59 -18.94
C VAL A 108 -0.68 -19.45 -19.93
N ALA A 109 -1.98 -19.60 -19.67
CA ALA A 109 -3.06 -19.35 -20.64
C ALA A 109 -4.43 -19.49 -19.95
N ASN A 110 -5.31 -18.53 -20.26
CA ASN A 110 -6.78 -18.54 -20.28
C ASN A 110 -7.45 -19.90 -20.00
N MET A 111 -8.55 -19.95 -19.23
CA MET A 111 -9.91 -20.37 -19.67
C MET A 111 -10.88 -20.38 -18.48
N ASN A 112 -12.03 -19.75 -18.70
CA ASN A 112 -13.26 -19.85 -17.92
C ASN A 112 -13.57 -21.29 -17.47
N GLN A 113 -13.94 -21.49 -16.20
CA GLN A 113 -15.25 -22.01 -15.74
C GLN A 113 -15.23 -22.47 -14.27
N PRO A 114 -16.40 -22.48 -13.58
CA PRO A 114 -16.49 -22.57 -12.14
C PRO A 114 -16.41 -24.02 -11.64
N ILE A 115 -15.65 -24.24 -10.58
CA ILE A 115 -15.66 -25.52 -9.84
C ILE A 115 -16.87 -25.55 -8.89
N ASN A 116 -18.03 -25.91 -9.46
CA ASN A 116 -19.11 -26.55 -8.74
C ASN A 116 -18.80 -28.05 -8.66
N GLN A 117 -18.76 -28.58 -7.43
CA GLN A 117 -19.09 -29.94 -6.96
C GLN A 117 -18.07 -30.50 -5.95
N VAL A 118 -18.50 -30.53 -4.70
CA VAL A 118 -18.02 -31.46 -3.67
C VAL A 118 -18.78 -32.78 -3.81
N PRO A 119 -18.14 -33.96 -3.83
CA PRO A 119 -18.87 -35.21 -3.69
C PRO A 119 -19.18 -35.44 -2.20
N ALA A 120 -20.47 -35.49 -1.85
CA ALA A 120 -20.92 -36.12 -0.62
C ALA A 120 -21.16 -37.62 -0.91
N GLY A 121 -20.69 -38.46 0.00
CA GLY A 121 -20.89 -39.91 -0.04
C GLY A 121 -22.29 -40.36 0.32
#